data_AF-A0A0D6JIL0-F1
#
_entry.id   AF-A0A0D6JIL0-F1
#
_cell.length_a   1.000
_cell.length_b   1.000
_cell.length_c   1.000
_cell.angle_alpha   90.00
_cell.angle_beta   90.00
_cell.angle_gamma   90.00
#
_symmetry.space_group_name_H-M   'P 1'
#
loop_
_entity.id
_entity.type
_entity.pdbx_description
1 polymer ?
#
loop_
_entity_poly.entity_id
_entity_poly.type
_entity_poly.pdbx_seq_one_letter_code
_entity_poly.pdbx_strand_id
1 'polypeptide(L)'
;MRLSRITPVFFVLLSTAATAGDLEANVAQCRAYETERTTLVATGVDADMQKGPEWARSNLPANRLQQIMRYIHLDEQLKFRCPEVFASAAVKAEEERARQEALEAKRWAERLAEFAKNPMLPERKPVTMARAKPQPAPPGPPLPERATR
;
A
#
# COMPACT_ATOMS: atom_id res chain seq x y z
N MET A 1 -31.91 -64.61 -3.25
CA MET A 1 -30.82 -64.24 -4.18
C MET A 1 -31.12 -62.91 -4.83
N ARG A 2 -30.46 -61.83 -4.43
CA ARG A 2 -30.29 -60.61 -5.24
C ARG A 2 -28.90 -60.05 -4.93
N LEU A 3 -27.99 -60.16 -5.91
CA LEU A 3 -26.63 -59.65 -5.81
C LEU A 3 -26.64 -58.14 -6.07
N SER A 4 -26.17 -57.36 -5.10
CA SER A 4 -25.80 -55.96 -5.30
C SER A 4 -24.55 -55.89 -6.18
N ARG A 5 -24.63 -55.17 -7.31
CA ARG A 5 -23.46 -54.77 -8.10
C ARG A 5 -23.02 -53.39 -7.62
N ILE A 6 -21.85 -53.31 -7.00
CA ILE A 6 -21.17 -52.06 -6.67
C ILE A 6 -20.27 -51.72 -7.85
N THR A 7 -20.61 -50.68 -8.60
CA THR A 7 -19.79 -50.14 -9.69
C THR A 7 -18.83 -49.10 -9.10
N PRO A 8 -17.49 -49.29 -9.19
CA PRO A 8 -16.55 -48.26 -8.77
C PRO A 8 -16.52 -47.14 -9.81
N VAL A 9 -16.88 -45.93 -9.40
CA VAL A 9 -16.65 -44.71 -10.18
C VAL A 9 -15.15 -44.38 -10.07
N PHE A 10 -14.39 -44.71 -11.12
CA PHE A 10 -13.02 -44.25 -11.30
C PHE A 10 -13.04 -42.74 -11.54
N PHE A 11 -12.61 -41.98 -10.53
CA PHE A 11 -12.39 -40.54 -10.63
C PHE A 11 -11.05 -40.30 -11.33
N VAL A 12 -11.09 -40.11 -12.65
CA VAL A 12 -9.91 -39.74 -13.45
C VAL A 12 -9.60 -38.27 -13.21
N LEU A 13 -8.56 -37.99 -12.42
CA LEU A 13 -7.95 -36.67 -12.27
C LEU A 13 -7.23 -36.31 -13.58
N LEU A 14 -7.90 -35.50 -14.40
CA LEU A 14 -7.32 -34.92 -15.61
C LEU A 14 -6.46 -33.71 -15.20
N SER A 15 -5.13 -33.90 -15.17
CA SER A 15 -4.18 -32.80 -14.97
C SER A 15 -3.97 -32.08 -16.29
N THR A 16 -4.54 -30.87 -16.43
CA THR A 16 -4.27 -29.99 -17.58
C THR A 16 -2.87 -29.40 -17.47
N ALA A 17 -1.97 -29.81 -18.37
CA ALA A 17 -0.66 -29.20 -18.53
C ALA A 17 -0.81 -27.81 -19.19
N ALA A 18 -0.46 -26.75 -18.46
CA ALA A 18 -0.35 -25.40 -19.02
C ALA A 18 0.82 -25.35 -20.02
N THR A 19 0.58 -24.88 -21.25
CA THR A 19 1.60 -24.75 -22.29
C THR A 19 2.12 -23.31 -22.38
N ALA A 20 3.36 -23.11 -22.82
CA ALA A 20 4.03 -21.79 -22.81
C ALA A 20 3.33 -20.68 -23.64
N GLY A 21 2.44 -21.02 -24.58
CA GLY A 21 1.62 -20.04 -25.30
C GLY A 21 0.60 -19.31 -24.42
N ASP A 22 0.29 -19.88 -23.25
CA ASP A 22 -0.59 -19.29 -22.24
C ASP A 22 0.11 -18.08 -21.57
N LEU A 23 1.44 -18.10 -21.41
CA LEU A 23 2.14 -17.09 -20.63
C LEU A 23 2.09 -15.68 -21.26
N GLU A 24 2.42 -15.56 -22.55
CA GLU A 24 2.37 -14.26 -23.26
C GLU A 24 0.94 -13.71 -23.34
N ALA A 25 -0.04 -14.59 -23.56
CA ALA A 25 -1.46 -14.23 -23.55
C ALA A 25 -1.90 -13.72 -22.16
N ASN A 26 -1.45 -14.37 -21.09
CA ASN A 26 -1.69 -13.91 -19.71
C ASN A 26 -1.07 -12.54 -19.45
N VAL A 27 0.16 -12.28 -19.90
CA VAL A 27 0.83 -10.97 -19.73
C VAL A 27 0.04 -9.87 -20.44
N ALA A 28 -0.38 -10.10 -21.69
CA ALA A 28 -1.19 -9.14 -22.43
C ALA A 28 -2.53 -8.86 -21.73
N GLN A 29 -3.18 -9.91 -21.21
CA GLN A 29 -4.43 -9.80 -20.46
C GLN A 29 -4.26 -9.04 -19.14
N CYS A 30 -3.16 -9.27 -18.43
CA CYS A 30 -2.81 -8.53 -17.22
C CYS A 30 -2.63 -7.03 -17.49
N ARG A 31 -1.98 -6.65 -18.60
CA ARG A 31 -1.86 -5.22 -19.00
C ARG A 31 -3.22 -4.60 -19.34
N ALA A 32 -4.10 -5.36 -19.99
CA ALA A 32 -5.46 -4.91 -20.27
C ALA A 32 -6.24 -4.67 -18.97
N TYR A 33 -6.13 -5.58 -17.99
CA TYR A 33 -6.75 -5.42 -16.67
C TYR A 33 -6.22 -4.20 -15.91
N GLU A 34 -4.92 -3.93 -15.97
CA GLU A 34 -4.32 -2.75 -15.35
C GLU A 34 -4.85 -1.45 -15.96
N THR A 35 -4.93 -1.40 -17.29
CA THR A 35 -5.48 -0.24 -18.04
C THR A 35 -6.95 0.01 -17.70
N GLU A 36 -7.74 -1.05 -17.61
CA GLU A 36 -9.15 -0.92 -17.23
C GLU A 36 -9.31 -0.50 -15.76
N ARG A 37 -8.54 -1.10 -14.85
CA ARG A 37 -8.54 -0.74 -13.42
C ARG A 37 -8.19 0.73 -13.23
N THR A 38 -7.14 1.22 -13.88
CA THR A 38 -6.73 2.63 -13.79
C THR A 38 -7.79 3.59 -14.33
N THR A 39 -8.50 3.19 -15.40
CA THR A 39 -9.65 3.94 -15.91
C THR A 39 -10.76 4.03 -14.87
N LEU A 40 -11.10 2.91 -14.20
CA LEU A 40 -12.11 2.89 -13.13
C LEU A 40 -11.69 3.76 -11.92
N VAL A 41 -10.41 3.72 -11.52
CA VAL A 41 -9.88 4.62 -10.49
C VAL A 41 -10.08 6.08 -10.89
N ALA A 42 -9.77 6.45 -12.13
CA ALA A 42 -9.94 7.83 -12.61
C ALA A 42 -11.40 8.33 -12.56
N THR A 43 -12.38 7.41 -12.59
CA THR A 43 -13.79 7.77 -12.38
C THR A 43 -14.19 7.96 -10.90
N GLY A 44 -13.25 7.80 -9.95
CA GLY A 44 -13.48 7.98 -8.52
C GLY A 44 -14.01 6.75 -7.77
N VAL A 45 -13.85 5.54 -8.33
CA VAL A 45 -14.35 4.30 -7.69
C VAL A 45 -13.80 4.09 -6.28
N ASP A 46 -12.53 4.44 -6.05
CA ASP A 46 -11.91 4.31 -4.72
C ASP A 46 -12.61 5.19 -3.66
N ALA A 47 -13.02 6.40 -4.03
CA ALA A 47 -13.73 7.31 -3.12
C ALA A 47 -15.12 6.78 -2.75
N ASP A 48 -15.78 6.06 -3.66
CA ASP A 48 -17.05 5.41 -3.36
C ASP A 48 -16.88 4.17 -2.48
N MET A 49 -15.81 3.40 -2.70
CA MET A 49 -15.49 2.24 -1.86
C MET A 49 -15.15 2.64 -0.42
N GLN A 50 -14.46 3.77 -0.21
CA GLN A 50 -14.12 4.29 1.12
C GLN A 50 -15.32 4.60 2.00
N LYS A 51 -16.49 4.91 1.40
CA LYS A 51 -17.73 5.20 2.13
C LYS A 51 -18.39 3.93 2.70
N GLY A 52 -17.98 2.75 2.22
CA GLY A 52 -18.42 1.45 2.72
C GLY A 52 -19.70 0.92 2.06
N PRO A 53 -19.97 -0.39 2.24
CA PRO A 53 -21.03 -1.10 1.52
C PRO A 53 -22.44 -0.66 1.91
N GLU A 54 -22.69 -0.35 3.19
CA GLU A 54 -24.00 0.10 3.66
C GLU A 54 -24.39 1.45 3.02
N TRP A 55 -23.45 2.41 2.99
CA TRP A 55 -23.66 3.68 2.30
C TRP A 55 -23.87 3.46 0.80
N ALA A 56 -23.04 2.63 0.17
CA ALA A 56 -23.11 2.38 -1.26
C ALA A 56 -24.46 1.80 -1.70
N ARG A 57 -25.04 0.87 -0.94
CA ARG A 57 -26.35 0.26 -1.26
C ARG A 57 -27.49 1.28 -1.33
N SER A 58 -27.45 2.30 -0.47
CA SER A 58 -28.52 3.30 -0.39
C SER A 58 -28.29 4.52 -1.28
N ASN A 59 -27.05 4.79 -1.69
CA ASN A 59 -26.68 6.07 -2.31
C ASN A 59 -26.14 5.95 -3.74
N LEU A 60 -25.67 4.77 -4.16
CA LEU A 60 -25.10 4.60 -5.50
C LEU A 60 -26.12 4.01 -6.47
N PRO A 61 -26.16 4.49 -7.72
CA PRO A 61 -26.97 3.87 -8.75
C PRO A 61 -26.41 2.49 -9.12
N ALA A 62 -27.27 1.60 -9.61
CA ALA A 62 -26.89 0.23 -9.96
C ALA A 62 -25.70 0.15 -10.94
N ASN A 63 -25.64 1.06 -11.92
CA ASN A 63 -24.50 1.13 -12.85
C ASN A 63 -23.17 1.40 -12.12
N ARG A 64 -23.17 2.27 -11.11
CA ARG A 64 -21.97 2.57 -10.33
C ARG A 64 -21.55 1.39 -9.46
N LEU A 65 -22.51 0.64 -8.90
CA LEU A 65 -22.22 -0.61 -8.19
C LEU A 65 -21.58 -1.66 -9.11
N GLN A 66 -22.02 -1.75 -10.38
CA GLN A 66 -21.39 -2.63 -11.37
C GLN A 66 -19.94 -2.23 -11.67
N GLN A 67 -19.65 -0.93 -11.73
CA GLN A 67 -18.27 -0.44 -11.90
C GLN A 67 -17.38 -0.79 -10.70
N ILE A 68 -17.90 -0.65 -9.47
CA ILE A 68 -17.19 -1.09 -8.25
C ILE A 68 -16.93 -2.59 -8.30
N MET A 69 -17.93 -3.39 -8.67
CA MET A 69 -17.78 -4.85 -8.79
C MET A 69 -16.72 -5.23 -9.84
N ARG A 70 -16.72 -4.55 -10.99
CA ARG A 70 -15.69 -4.74 -12.02
C ARG A 70 -14.31 -4.36 -11.51
N TYR A 71 -14.19 -3.24 -10.79
CA TYR A 71 -12.92 -2.82 -10.19
C TYR A 71 -12.37 -3.87 -9.21
N ILE A 72 -13.20 -4.37 -8.30
CA ILE A 72 -12.81 -5.41 -7.34
C ILE A 72 -12.33 -6.66 -8.09
N HIS A 73 -13.08 -7.11 -9.10
CA HIS A 73 -12.69 -8.27 -9.89
C HIS A 73 -11.32 -8.08 -10.57
N LEU A 74 -11.08 -6.93 -11.19
CA LEU A 74 -9.81 -6.63 -11.86
C LEU A 74 -8.65 -6.57 -10.85
N ASP A 75 -8.88 -5.93 -9.70
CA ASP A 75 -7.89 -5.83 -8.63
C ASP A 75 -7.49 -7.22 -8.10
N GLU A 76 -8.44 -8.13 -7.97
CA GLU A 76 -8.18 -9.54 -7.62
C GLU A 76 -7.41 -10.28 -8.73
N GLN A 77 -7.85 -10.17 -10.00
CA GLN A 77 -7.14 -10.82 -11.11
C GLN A 77 -5.68 -10.36 -11.16
N LEU A 78 -5.47 -9.06 -11.00
CA LEU A 78 -4.16 -8.47 -11.01
C LEU A 78 -3.29 -8.91 -9.83
N LYS A 79 -3.82 -8.91 -8.60
CA LYS A 79 -3.06 -9.33 -7.41
C LYS A 79 -2.71 -10.81 -7.38
N PHE A 80 -3.61 -11.67 -7.85
CA PHE A 80 -3.47 -13.12 -7.69
C PHE A 80 -3.02 -13.86 -8.96
N ARG A 81 -3.28 -13.32 -10.15
CA ARG A 81 -2.93 -13.96 -11.42
C ARG A 81 -1.82 -13.28 -12.20
N CYS A 82 -1.47 -12.04 -11.87
CA CYS A 82 -0.49 -11.24 -12.61
C CYS A 82 0.77 -10.97 -11.78
N PRO A 83 1.54 -12.00 -11.38
CA PRO A 83 2.68 -11.83 -10.49
C PRO A 83 3.76 -10.95 -11.13
N GLU A 84 4.01 -11.05 -12.44
CA GLU A 84 5.02 -10.23 -13.12
C GLU A 84 4.64 -8.74 -13.19
N VAL A 85 3.37 -8.43 -13.41
CA VAL A 85 2.92 -7.03 -13.51
C VAL A 85 2.99 -6.34 -12.14
N PHE A 86 2.54 -7.02 -11.09
CA PHE A 86 2.63 -6.47 -9.72
C PHE A 86 4.06 -6.47 -9.18
N ALA A 87 4.84 -7.52 -9.41
CA ALA A 87 6.24 -7.56 -9.00
C ALA A 87 7.05 -6.47 -9.73
N SER A 88 6.87 -6.30 -11.03
CA SER A 88 7.60 -5.26 -11.78
C SER A 88 7.17 -3.84 -11.42
N ALA A 89 5.88 -3.60 -11.14
CA ALA A 89 5.41 -2.30 -10.66
C ALA A 89 5.94 -1.97 -9.25
N ALA A 90 5.91 -2.93 -8.32
CA ALA A 90 6.44 -2.75 -6.98
C ALA A 90 7.95 -2.49 -6.98
N VAL A 91 8.71 -3.25 -7.76
CA VAL A 91 10.17 -3.07 -7.92
C VAL A 91 10.47 -1.69 -8.51
N LYS A 92 9.74 -1.25 -9.55
CA LYS A 92 9.92 0.09 -10.13
C LYS A 92 9.64 1.20 -9.11
N ALA A 93 8.57 1.06 -8.31
CA ALA A 93 8.24 2.05 -7.29
C ALA A 93 9.28 2.13 -6.16
N GLU A 94 9.91 1.00 -5.80
CA GLU A 94 11.04 1.00 -4.87
C GLU A 94 12.31 1.60 -5.49
N GLU A 95 12.60 1.27 -6.74
CA GLU A 95 13.74 1.84 -7.45
C GLU A 95 13.62 3.37 -7.59
N GLU A 96 12.42 3.88 -7.91
CA GLU A 96 12.15 5.32 -7.96
C GLU A 96 12.32 6.01 -6.60
N ARG A 97 11.86 5.38 -5.51
CA ARG A 97 12.07 5.89 -4.14
C ARG A 97 13.55 5.94 -3.79
N ALA A 98 14.30 4.87 -4.06
CA ALA A 98 15.74 4.83 -3.83
C ALA A 98 16.48 5.90 -4.65
N ARG A 99 16.07 6.14 -5.90
CA ARG A 99 16.62 7.23 -6.73
C ARG A 99 16.33 8.61 -6.12
N GLN A 100 15.14 8.83 -5.59
CA GLN A 100 14.78 10.11 -4.94
C GLN A 100 15.60 10.35 -3.66
N GLU A 101 15.73 9.33 -2.81
CA GLU A 101 16.55 9.41 -1.60
C GLU A 101 18.03 9.67 -1.94
N ALA A 102 18.56 9.02 -2.98
CA ALA A 102 19.93 9.25 -3.44
C ALA A 102 20.12 10.70 -3.93
N LEU A 103 19.14 11.28 -4.63
CA LEU A 103 19.17 12.69 -5.05
C LEU A 103 19.09 13.64 -3.85
N GLU A 104 18.28 13.33 -2.84
CA GLU A 104 18.21 14.10 -1.59
C GLU A 104 19.51 14.04 -0.79
N ALA A 105 20.10 12.85 -0.67
CA ALA A 105 21.39 12.66 -0.02
C ALA A 105 22.50 13.46 -0.74
N LYS A 106 22.51 13.46 -2.08
CA LYS A 106 23.44 14.30 -2.86
C LYS A 106 23.23 15.79 -2.58
N ARG A 107 21.98 16.27 -2.64
CA ARG A 107 21.65 17.68 -2.34
C ARG A 107 22.05 18.08 -0.92
N TRP A 108 21.86 17.19 0.05
CA TRP A 108 22.28 17.41 1.43
C TRP A 108 23.82 17.46 1.56
N ALA A 109 24.53 16.55 0.90
CA ALA A 109 25.99 16.54 0.88
C ALA A 109 26.58 17.81 0.25
N GLU A 110 25.98 18.31 -0.83
CA GLU A 110 26.36 19.59 -1.44
C GLU A 110 26.17 20.76 -0.47
N ARG A 111 25.02 20.81 0.22
CA ARG A 111 24.76 21.84 1.24
C ARG A 111 25.76 21.79 2.39
N LEU A 112 26.13 20.58 2.84
CA LEU A 112 27.16 20.42 3.86
C LEU A 112 28.54 20.86 3.36
N ALA A 113 28.89 20.56 2.12
CA ALA A 113 30.14 20.99 1.51
C ALA A 113 30.19 22.52 1.33
N GLU A 114 29.07 23.15 0.99
CA GLU A 114 28.94 24.61 0.96
C GLU A 114 29.08 25.22 2.35
N PHE A 115 28.41 24.66 3.36
CA PHE A 115 28.55 25.08 4.75
C PHE A 115 30.00 24.94 5.26
N ALA A 116 30.70 23.89 4.85
CA ALA A 116 32.12 23.70 5.18
C ALA A 116 33.03 24.75 4.51
N LYS A 117 32.69 25.20 3.29
CA LYS A 117 33.42 26.27 2.59
C LYS A 117 33.16 27.65 3.16
N ASN A 118 31.95 27.89 3.67
CA ASN A 118 31.56 29.17 4.24
C ASN A 118 30.81 28.95 5.57
N PRO A 119 31.54 28.62 6.65
CA PRO A 119 30.93 28.38 7.94
C PRO A 119 30.44 29.71 8.53
N MET A 120 29.23 30.14 8.18
CA MET A 120 28.51 31.10 9.02
C MET A 120 28.18 30.39 10.32
N LEU A 121 29.04 30.58 11.32
CA LEU A 121 28.66 30.36 12.70
C LEU A 121 27.38 31.17 12.93
N PRO A 122 26.24 30.57 13.32
CA PRO A 122 25.18 31.37 13.88
C PRO A 122 25.82 32.12 15.05
N GLU A 123 25.82 33.45 15.00
CA GLU A 123 26.15 34.27 16.16
C GLU A 123 25.16 33.87 17.25
N ARG A 124 25.55 32.91 18.09
CA ARG A 124 24.98 32.77 19.41
C ARG A 124 25.36 34.07 20.11
N LYS A 125 24.49 35.07 20.01
CA LYS A 125 24.51 36.18 20.96
C LYS A 125 24.62 35.53 22.32
N PRO A 126 25.61 35.88 23.15
CA PRO A 126 25.73 35.29 24.47
C PRO A 126 24.40 35.57 25.17
N VAL A 127 23.61 34.51 25.37
CA VAL A 127 22.50 34.57 26.29
C VAL A 127 23.19 34.76 27.64
N THR A 128 23.21 36.00 28.11
CA THR A 128 23.50 36.29 29.51
C THR A 128 22.50 35.47 30.30
N MET A 129 22.98 34.35 30.84
CA MET A 129 22.25 33.52 31.78
C MET A 129 22.13 34.35 33.07
N ALA A 130 21.20 35.31 33.07
CA ALA A 130 20.71 35.88 34.30
C ALA A 130 20.15 34.70 35.10
N ARG A 131 20.90 34.31 36.13
CA ARG A 131 20.52 33.28 37.09
C ARG A 131 19.18 33.67 37.69
N ALA A 132 18.09 33.13 37.13
CA ALA A 132 16.78 33.24 37.73
C ALA A 132 16.86 32.60 39.12
N LYS A 133 16.41 33.34 40.14
CA LYS A 133 16.21 32.80 41.49
C LYS A 133 15.35 31.53 41.40
N PRO A 134 15.60 30.49 42.23
CA PRO A 134 14.75 29.30 42.26
C PRO A 134 13.32 29.74 42.60
N GLN A 135 12.39 29.56 41.67
CA GLN A 135 10.96 29.61 41.98
C GLN A 135 10.58 28.24 42.58
N PRO A 136 9.80 28.19 43.67
CA PRO A 136 9.31 26.92 44.21
C PRO A 136 8.41 26.24 43.18
N ALA A 137 8.64 24.94 42.97
CA ALA A 137 7.91 24.15 41.97
C ALA A 137 6.40 24.11 42.28
N PRO A 138 5.52 24.19 41.27
CA PRO A 138 4.10 23.94 41.45
C PRO A 138 3.86 22.48 41.88
N PRO A 139 2.82 22.20 42.68
CA PRO A 139 2.52 20.84 43.12
C PRO A 139 2.27 19.94 41.91
N GLY A 140 3.03 18.84 41.83
CA GLY A 140 2.88 17.83 40.79
C GLY A 140 1.54 17.12 40.87
N PRO A 141 1.05 16.55 39.74
CA PRO A 141 -0.16 15.74 39.73
C PRO A 141 -0.01 14.53 40.66
N PRO A 142 -1.10 14.09 41.33
CA PRO A 142 -1.05 12.94 42.23
C PRO A 142 -0.63 11.68 41.46
N LEU A 143 0.30 10.93 42.05
CA LEU A 143 0.74 9.64 41.51
C LEU A 143 -0.45 8.66 41.48
N PRO A 144 -0.60 7.83 40.43
CA PRO A 144 -1.65 6.83 40.38
C PRO A 144 -1.46 5.82 41.52
N GLU A 145 -2.54 5.62 42.28
CA GLU A 145 -2.60 4.69 43.40
C GLU A 145 -2.36 3.27 42.89
N ARG A 146 -1.31 2.61 43.41
CA ARG A 146 -0.99 1.23 43.05
C ARG A 146 -2.02 0.33 43.73
N ALA A 147 -3.01 -0.14 42.96
CA ALA A 147 -3.97 -1.13 43.43
C ALA A 147 -3.22 -2.38 43.94
N THR A 148 -3.20 -2.56 45.26
CA THR A 148 -2.81 -3.83 45.88
C THR A 148 -3.99 -4.79 45.76
N ARG A 149 -3.65 -6.00 45.29
CA ARG A 149 -4.52 -7.15 45.08
C ARG A 149 -5.20 -7.62 46.35
#